data_AF-A0A2K8K475-F1
#
_entry.id   AF-A0A2K8K475-F1
#
_cell.length_a   1.000
_cell.length_b   1.000
_cell.length_c   1.000
_cell.angle_alpha   90.00
_cell.angle_beta   90.00
_cell.angle_gamma   90.00
#
_symmetry.space_group_name_H-M   'P 1'
#
loop_
_entity.id
_entity.type
_entity.pdbx_description
1 polymer ?
#
loop_
_entity_poly.entity_id
_entity_poly.type
_entity_poly.pdbx_seq_one_letter_code
_entity_poly.pdbx_strand_id
1 'polypeptide(L)'
;MNKFYNKFKNIKKIINNNYIIISYNLNNVKKTLLNLILKKTHFRITYLNSKELYFFNLSEYNNLYFLFIKNDTLLIKNILINILNFLEKKPIFLFSNNCFIKKIPIKEFSNLSKENLISEFINFLKLKFFRLIKLLKQI
;
A
#
# COMPACT_ATOMS: atom_id res chain seq x y z
N MET A 1 18.26 -4.50 -28.35
CA MET A 1 17.41 -5.04 -27.25
C MET A 1 16.56 -3.90 -26.69
N ASN A 2 15.23 -4.04 -26.59
CA ASN A 2 14.33 -2.93 -26.23
C ASN A 2 14.55 -2.48 -24.76
N LYS A 3 14.86 -1.20 -24.54
CA LYS A 3 15.17 -0.62 -23.21
C LYS A 3 14.04 -0.87 -22.20
N PHE A 4 12.79 -0.78 -22.64
CA PHE A 4 11.62 -1.03 -21.79
C PHE A 4 11.56 -2.48 -21.30
N TYR A 5 11.85 -3.43 -22.19
CA TYR A 5 11.88 -4.85 -21.86
C TYR A 5 13.01 -5.21 -20.89
N ASN A 6 14.18 -4.58 -21.03
CA ASN A 6 15.29 -4.77 -20.09
C ASN A 6 14.93 -4.28 -18.69
N LYS A 7 14.25 -3.13 -18.60
CA LYS A 7 13.75 -2.60 -17.32
C LYS A 7 12.72 -3.53 -16.69
N PHE A 8 11.78 -4.04 -17.47
CA PHE A 8 10.82 -5.06 -17.04
C PHE A 8 11.54 -6.30 -16.48
N LYS A 9 12.51 -6.87 -17.21
CA LYS A 9 13.31 -8.02 -16.75
C LYS A 9 14.01 -7.75 -15.41
N ASN A 10 14.61 -6.58 -15.26
CA ASN A 10 15.29 -6.19 -14.02
C ASN A 10 14.32 -6.11 -12.85
N ILE A 11 13.14 -5.50 -13.06
CA ILE A 11 12.09 -5.43 -12.04
C ILE A 11 11.61 -6.85 -11.67
N LYS A 12 11.37 -7.71 -12.66
CA LYS A 12 10.94 -9.11 -12.41
C LYS A 12 11.99 -9.88 -11.60
N LYS A 13 13.28 -9.66 -11.87
CA LYS A 13 14.38 -10.24 -11.06
C LYS A 13 14.37 -9.73 -9.62
N ILE A 14 14.05 -8.46 -9.38
CA ILE A 14 13.94 -7.90 -8.02
C ILE A 14 12.78 -8.56 -7.27
N ILE A 15 11.60 -8.70 -7.90
CA ILE A 15 10.44 -9.34 -7.28
C ILE A 15 10.74 -10.80 -6.91
N ASN A 16 11.43 -11.53 -7.79
CA ASN A 16 11.90 -12.89 -7.51
C ASN A 16 12.81 -12.97 -6.27
N ASN A 17 13.52 -11.90 -5.92
CA ASN A 17 14.41 -11.83 -4.77
C ASN A 17 13.70 -11.40 -3.48
N ASN A 18 12.44 -11.82 -3.29
CA ASN A 18 11.62 -11.57 -2.11
C ASN A 18 11.34 -10.06 -1.87
N TYR A 19 11.07 -9.33 -2.93
CA TYR A 19 10.58 -7.94 -2.86
C TYR A 19 9.11 -7.85 -3.24
N ILE A 20 8.42 -6.93 -2.60
CA ILE A 20 7.07 -6.47 -2.93
C ILE A 20 7.19 -5.09 -3.56
N ILE A 21 6.34 -4.84 -4.55
CA ILE A 21 6.19 -3.52 -5.15
C ILE A 21 4.89 -2.89 -4.67
N ILE A 22 5.01 -1.67 -4.13
CA ILE A 22 3.87 -0.80 -3.87
C ILE A 22 3.78 0.24 -4.97
N SER A 23 2.63 0.32 -5.62
CA SER A 23 2.41 1.24 -6.73
C SER A 23 1.67 2.50 -6.28
N TYR A 24 2.15 3.66 -6.71
CA TYR A 24 1.53 4.97 -6.44
C TYR A 24 1.47 5.84 -7.69
N ASN A 25 0.47 6.73 -7.75
CA ASN A 25 0.48 7.89 -8.64
C ASN A 25 1.04 9.11 -7.86
N LEU A 26 2.26 9.51 -8.20
CA LEU A 26 2.99 10.61 -7.53
C LEU A 26 3.27 11.78 -8.49
N ASN A 27 2.58 11.87 -9.63
CA ASN A 27 2.87 12.88 -10.68
C ASN A 27 2.79 14.33 -10.15
N ASN A 28 1.90 14.60 -9.18
CA ASN A 28 1.70 15.93 -8.61
C ASN A 28 2.46 16.15 -7.28
N VAL A 29 3.33 15.23 -6.89
CA VAL A 29 4.08 15.33 -5.63
C VAL A 29 5.39 16.09 -5.89
N LYS A 30 5.65 17.14 -5.09
CA LYS A 30 6.90 17.90 -5.19
C LYS A 30 8.11 16.98 -4.99
N LYS A 31 9.13 17.14 -5.84
CA LYS A 31 10.37 16.34 -5.78
C LYS A 31 11.06 16.42 -4.41
N THR A 32 10.96 17.55 -3.72
CA THR A 32 11.49 17.73 -2.36
C THR A 32 10.84 16.78 -1.35
N LEU A 33 9.52 16.61 -1.40
CA LEU A 33 8.78 15.67 -0.54
C LEU A 33 9.16 14.22 -0.85
N LEU A 34 9.27 13.85 -2.13
CA LEU A 34 9.73 12.51 -2.53
C LEU A 34 11.14 12.20 -2.01
N ASN A 35 12.05 13.17 -2.11
CA ASN A 35 13.42 13.01 -1.62
C ASN A 35 13.47 12.84 -0.10
N LEU A 36 12.61 13.54 0.65
CA LEU A 36 12.52 13.37 2.11
C LEU A 36 12.06 11.96 2.50
N ILE A 37 11.08 11.42 1.78
CA ILE A 37 10.61 10.05 2.00
C ILE A 37 11.74 9.06 1.72
N LEU A 38 12.37 9.17 0.55
CA LEU A 38 13.50 8.31 0.14
C LEU A 38 14.64 8.29 1.17
N LYS A 39 14.97 9.45 1.77
CA LYS A 39 15.99 9.54 2.81
C LYS A 39 15.61 8.79 4.08
N LYS A 40 14.33 8.75 4.45
CA LYS A 40 13.85 8.12 5.69
C LYS A 40 13.65 6.61 5.58
N THR A 41 13.37 6.08 4.40
CA THR A 41 12.78 4.74 4.26
C THR A 41 13.65 3.71 3.52
N HIS A 42 14.84 4.09 3.05
CA HIS A 42 15.82 3.20 2.39
C HIS A 42 15.27 2.28 1.29
N PHE A 43 14.14 2.63 0.66
CA PHE A 43 13.60 1.88 -0.48
C PHE A 43 13.93 2.56 -1.81
N ARG A 44 13.92 1.77 -2.88
CA ARG A 44 14.10 2.27 -4.24
C ARG A 44 12.74 2.66 -4.82
N ILE A 45 12.70 3.75 -5.57
CA ILE A 45 11.54 4.15 -6.37
C ILE A 45 11.94 4.06 -7.85
N THR A 46 11.05 3.54 -8.70
CA THR A 46 11.19 3.60 -10.15
C THR A 46 9.92 4.11 -10.78
N TYR A 47 10.05 5.15 -11.61
CA TYR A 47 8.97 5.63 -12.46
C TYR A 47 8.76 4.70 -13.66
N LEU A 48 7.52 4.43 -14.01
CA LEU A 48 7.12 3.67 -15.18
C LEU A 48 6.06 4.45 -15.98
N ASN A 49 6.27 4.54 -17.29
CA ASN A 49 5.28 5.09 -18.22
C ASN A 49 4.38 3.98 -18.81
N SER A 50 3.37 4.37 -19.59
CA SER A 50 2.38 3.44 -20.15
C SER A 50 3.00 2.33 -20.98
N LYS A 51 4.03 2.65 -21.78
CA LYS A 51 4.77 1.66 -22.59
C LYS A 51 5.50 0.63 -21.73
N GLU A 52 6.05 1.05 -20.59
CA GLU A 52 6.71 0.16 -19.65
C GLU A 52 5.71 -0.68 -18.84
N LEU A 53 4.58 -0.08 -18.46
CA LEU A 53 3.49 -0.75 -17.73
C LEU A 53 2.78 -1.82 -18.57
N TYR A 54 2.76 -1.67 -19.89
CA TYR A 54 2.25 -2.68 -20.80
C TYR A 54 2.89 -4.06 -20.57
N PHE A 55 4.20 -4.11 -20.30
CA PHE A 55 4.91 -5.39 -20.04
C PHE A 55 4.46 -6.08 -18.74
N PHE A 56 3.78 -5.36 -17.85
CA PHE A 56 3.22 -5.90 -16.61
C PHE A 56 1.72 -6.19 -16.72
N ASN A 57 1.12 -6.10 -17.92
CA ASN A 57 -0.34 -6.13 -18.12
C ASN A 57 -1.08 -5.03 -17.33
N LEU A 58 -0.43 -3.86 -17.18
CA LEU A 58 -0.95 -2.70 -16.44
C LEU A 58 -1.23 -1.52 -17.38
N SER A 59 -1.68 -1.81 -18.60
CA SER A 59 -1.97 -0.80 -19.64
C SER A 59 -3.10 0.17 -19.27
N GLU A 60 -3.94 -0.20 -18.29
CA GLU A 60 -4.99 0.66 -17.74
C GLU A 60 -4.45 1.90 -17.00
N TYR A 61 -3.15 1.94 -16.69
CA TYR A 61 -2.51 3.06 -16.01
C TYR A 61 -1.54 3.81 -16.93
N ASN A 62 -1.59 5.14 -16.86
CA ASN A 62 -0.70 6.00 -17.67
C ASN A 62 0.73 6.01 -17.13
N ASN A 63 0.91 6.46 -15.88
CA ASN A 63 2.21 6.64 -15.26
C ASN A 63 2.14 6.24 -13.79
N LEU A 64 3.10 5.44 -13.33
CA LEU A 64 3.14 4.91 -11.97
C LEU A 64 4.55 4.95 -11.39
N TYR A 65 4.62 5.05 -10.07
CA TYR A 65 5.85 4.93 -9.31
C TYR A 65 5.81 3.62 -8.55
N PHE A 66 6.79 2.76 -8.81
CA PHE A 66 6.98 1.49 -8.11
C PHE A 66 7.97 1.69 -6.97
N LEU A 67 7.52 1.43 -5.76
CA LEU A 67 8.35 1.37 -4.56
C LEU A 67 8.74 -0.08 -4.31
N PHE A 68 10.04 -0.37 -4.30
CA PHE A 68 10.57 -1.71 -4.06
C PHE A 68 10.91 -1.90 -2.60
N ILE A 69 10.23 -2.83 -1.96
CA ILE A 69 10.30 -3.04 -0.52
C ILE A 69 10.56 -4.51 -0.26
N LYS A 70 11.49 -4.83 0.65
CA LYS A 70 11.72 -6.22 1.05
C LYS A 70 10.42 -6.77 1.65
N ASN A 71 10.09 -8.03 1.38
CA ASN A 71 8.84 -8.64 1.83
C ASN A 71 8.86 -8.86 3.37
N ASP A 72 8.54 -7.80 4.10
CA ASP A 72 8.43 -7.72 5.54
C ASP A 72 7.16 -6.94 5.86
N THR A 73 6.23 -7.60 6.54
CA THR A 73 4.89 -7.08 6.81
C THR A 73 4.90 -5.81 7.66
N LEU A 74 5.77 -5.74 8.67
CA LEU A 74 5.89 -4.60 9.56
C LEU A 74 6.45 -3.39 8.79
N LEU A 75 7.49 -3.63 7.99
CA LEU A 75 8.12 -2.60 7.19
C LEU A 75 7.17 -2.07 6.11
N ILE A 76 6.42 -2.94 5.44
CA ILE A 76 5.38 -2.56 4.47
C ILE A 76 4.30 -1.72 5.16
N LYS A 77 3.78 -2.15 6.31
CA LYS A 77 2.76 -1.40 7.07
C LYS A 77 3.27 0.00 7.42
N ASN A 78 4.48 0.10 7.97
CA ASN A 78 5.06 1.38 8.38
C ASN A 78 5.23 2.33 7.18
N ILE A 79 5.66 1.81 6.03
CA ILE A 79 5.82 2.62 4.81
C ILE A 79 4.47 3.10 4.28
N LEU A 80 3.46 2.22 4.26
CA LEU A 80 2.11 2.59 3.83
C LEU A 80 1.52 3.70 4.70
N ILE A 81 1.65 3.59 6.03
CA ILE A 81 1.18 4.60 6.99
C ILE A 81 1.96 5.90 6.82
N ASN A 82 3.29 5.83 6.71
CA ASN A 82 4.13 7.02 6.53
C ASN A 82 3.76 7.76 5.24
N ILE A 83 3.68 7.08 4.11
CA ILE A 83 3.34 7.72 2.83
C ILE A 83 1.94 8.33 2.89
N LEU A 84 0.97 7.64 3.50
CA LEU A 84 -0.36 8.19 3.69
C LEU A 84 -0.32 9.46 4.54
N ASN A 85 0.36 9.45 5.68
CA ASN A 85 0.40 10.59 6.60
C ASN A 85 1.18 11.78 6.01
N PHE A 86 2.24 11.53 5.23
CA PHE A 86 3.08 12.59 4.67
C PHE A 86 2.59 13.16 3.33
N LEU A 87 2.02 12.31 2.47
CA LEU A 87 1.59 12.72 1.12
C LEU A 87 0.08 12.73 0.93
N GLU A 88 -0.69 12.20 1.88
CA GLU A 88 -2.13 11.95 1.74
C GLU A 88 -2.47 11.10 0.51
N LYS A 89 -1.50 10.31 0.03
CA LYS A 89 -1.64 9.44 -1.13
C LYS A 89 -1.87 8.01 -0.70
N LYS A 90 -2.88 7.39 -1.31
CA LYS A 90 -3.11 5.96 -1.22
C LYS A 90 -2.34 5.22 -2.33
N PRO A 91 -1.74 4.06 -2.04
CA PRO A 91 -1.27 3.13 -3.06
C PRO A 91 -2.45 2.62 -3.87
N ILE A 92 -2.14 2.27 -5.12
CA ILE A 92 -3.11 1.79 -6.09
C ILE A 92 -3.20 0.27 -6.02
N PHE A 93 -2.05 -0.40 -5.91
CA PHE A 93 -1.98 -1.84 -5.75
C PHE A 93 -0.61 -2.24 -5.17
N LEU A 94 -0.58 -3.46 -4.62
CA LEU A 94 0.61 -4.18 -4.21
C LEU A 94 0.77 -5.37 -5.15
N PHE A 95 2.00 -5.67 -5.56
CA PHE A 95 2.25 -6.92 -6.24
C PHE A 95 3.60 -7.54 -5.87
N SER A 96 3.59 -8.86 -5.82
CA SER A 96 4.73 -9.73 -5.60
C SER A 96 4.69 -10.85 -6.61
N ASN A 97 5.64 -11.80 -6.53
CA ASN A 97 5.82 -12.81 -7.57
C ASN A 97 4.54 -13.58 -7.92
N ASN A 98 3.71 -13.86 -6.92
CA ASN A 98 2.52 -14.69 -7.05
C ASN A 98 1.25 -14.01 -6.53
N CYS A 99 1.31 -12.72 -6.18
CA CYS A 99 0.19 -12.04 -5.55
C CYS A 99 0.00 -10.64 -6.13
N PHE A 100 -1.23 -10.29 -6.44
CA PHE A 100 -1.63 -8.96 -6.89
C PHE A 100 -2.83 -8.50 -6.08
N ILE A 101 -2.65 -7.44 -5.30
CA ILE A 101 -3.66 -6.91 -4.37
C ILE A 101 -4.04 -5.51 -4.82
N LYS A 102 -5.24 -5.35 -5.39
CA LYS A 102 -5.81 -4.05 -5.79
C LYS A 102 -6.37 -3.27 -4.60
N LYS A 103 -7.07 -3.93 -3.68
CA LYS A 103 -7.68 -3.29 -2.51
C LYS A 103 -6.73 -3.38 -1.32
N ILE A 104 -6.15 -2.25 -0.93
CA ILE A 104 -5.24 -2.16 0.22
C ILE A 104 -6.00 -1.46 1.36
N PRO A 105 -6.34 -2.16 2.45
CA PRO A 105 -7.19 -1.63 3.52
C PRO A 105 -6.42 -0.70 4.48
N ILE A 106 -5.98 0.45 3.96
CA ILE A 106 -5.05 1.32 4.71
C ILE A 106 -5.72 2.04 5.85
N LYS A 107 -7.00 2.41 5.71
CA LYS A 107 -7.77 3.00 6.82
C LYS A 107 -7.90 2.03 7.98
N GLU A 108 -8.07 0.74 7.70
CA GLU A 108 -8.10 -0.31 8.71
C GLU A 108 -6.70 -0.45 9.35
N PHE A 109 -5.62 -0.40 8.56
CA PHE A 109 -4.26 -0.45 9.10
C PHE A 109 -3.86 0.77 9.93
N SER A 110 -4.27 1.97 9.54
CA SER A 110 -3.98 3.22 10.26
C SER A 110 -4.77 3.30 11.57
N ASN A 111 -5.96 2.70 11.60
CA ASN A 111 -6.79 2.65 12.79
C ASN A 111 -6.35 1.59 13.80
N LEU A 112 -5.44 0.67 13.45
CA LEU A 112 -4.88 -0.32 14.39
C LEU A 112 -3.84 0.28 15.34
N SER A 113 -4.23 1.29 16.13
CA SER A 113 -3.54 1.65 17.37
C SER A 113 -4.11 0.80 18.52
N LYS A 114 -3.32 0.55 19.58
CA LYS A 114 -3.82 -0.16 20.78
C LYS A 114 -5.07 0.52 21.35
N GLU A 115 -5.09 1.85 21.36
CA GLU A 115 -6.20 2.66 21.85
C GLU A 115 -7.48 2.50 21.02
N ASN A 116 -7.37 2.52 19.69
CA ASN A 116 -8.51 2.31 18.81
C ASN A 116 -9.05 0.87 18.90
N LEU A 117 -8.18 -0.13 19.02
CA LEU A 117 -8.57 -1.52 19.23
C LEU A 117 -9.37 -1.71 20.52
N ILE A 118 -8.92 -1.07 21.61
CA ILE A 118 -9.66 -1.07 22.89
C ILE A 118 -11.03 -0.38 22.70
N SER A 119 -11.08 0.74 21.98
CA SER A 119 -12.35 1.45 21.72
C SER A 119 -13.32 0.62 20.86
N GLU A 120 -12.83 -0.07 19.83
CA GLU A 120 -13.64 -0.94 18.98
C GLU A 120 -14.15 -2.16 19.76
N PHE A 121 -13.31 -2.74 20.62
CA PHE A 121 -13.71 -3.84 21.50
C PHE A 121 -14.81 -3.42 22.49
N ILE A 122 -14.68 -2.24 23.11
CA ILE A 122 -15.71 -1.68 23.99
C ILE A 122 -17.00 -1.43 23.21
N ASN A 123 -16.92 -0.88 21.99
CA ASN A 123 -18.10 -0.67 21.14
C ASN A 123 -18.78 -1.97 20.73
N PHE A 124 -18.01 -3.01 20.43
CA PHE A 124 -18.53 -4.35 20.15
C PHE A 124 -19.31 -4.92 21.35
N LEU A 125 -18.74 -4.82 22.56
CA LEU A 125 -19.42 -5.23 23.79
C LEU A 125 -20.70 -4.42 24.04
N LYS A 126 -20.64 -3.09 23.91
CA LYS A 126 -21.80 -2.21 24.05
C LYS A 126 -22.93 -2.60 23.10
N LEU A 127 -22.63 -2.86 21.83
CA LEU A 127 -23.63 -3.26 20.84
C LEU A 127 -24.30 -4.59 21.19
N LYS A 128 -23.54 -5.57 21.69
CA LYS A 128 -24.11 -6.85 22.16
C LYS A 128 -25.03 -6.65 23.36
N PHE A 129 -24.61 -5.88 24.36
CA PHE A 129 -25.45 -5.55 25.52
C PHE A 129 -26.71 -4.81 25.11
N PHE A 130 -26.60 -3.83 24.21
CA PHE A 130 -27.76 -3.05 23.73
C PHE A 130 -28.77 -3.93 22.98
N ARG A 131 -28.29 -4.90 22.19
CA ARG A 131 -29.15 -5.91 21.54
C ARG A 131 -29.86 -6.79 22.57
N LEU A 132 -29.15 -7.26 23.59
CA LEU A 132 -29.72 -8.04 24.69
C LEU A 132 -30.82 -7.26 25.43
N ILE A 133 -30.57 -6.00 25.77
CA ILE A 133 -31.56 -5.12 26.41
C ILE A 133 -32.77 -4.91 25.49
N LYS A 134 -32.56 -4.71 24.19
CA LYS A 134 -33.67 -4.58 23.22
C LYS A 134 -34.53 -5.84 23.16
N LEU A 135 -33.91 -7.02 23.15
CA LEU A 135 -34.63 -8.30 23.15
C LEU A 135 -35.42 -8.49 24.44
N LEU A 136 -34.84 -8.15 25.59
CA LEU A 136 -35.51 -8.22 26.89
C LEU A 136 -36.68 -7.23 27.03
N LYS A 137 -36.60 -6.06 26.38
CA LYS A 137 -37.69 -5.08 26.35
C LYS A 137 -38.84 -5.44 25.39
N GLN A 138 -38.63 -6.42 24.51
CA GLN A 138 -39.64 -6.90 23.56
C GLN A 138 -40.43 -8.11 24.09
N ILE A 139 -40.03 -8.65 25.24
CA ILE A 139 -40.76 -9.66 26.03
C ILE A 139 -41.57 -8.92 27.08
#